data_AF-A0A7R8W146-F1
#
_entry.id   AF-A0A7R8W146-F1
#
_cell.length_a   1.000
_cell.length_b   1.000
_cell.length_c   1.000
_cell.angle_alpha   90.00
_cell.angle_beta   90.00
_cell.angle_gamma   90.00
#
_symmetry.space_group_name_H-M   'P 1'
#
loop_
_entity.id
_entity.type
_entity.pdbx_description
1 polymer ?
#
loop_
_entity_poly.entity_id
_entity_poly.type
_entity_poly.pdbx_seq_one_letter_code
_entity_poly.pdbx_strand_id
1 'polypeptide(L)'
;MVDFDDAMEVFQSLDMNSAPTFIHFPPVGKPKSTDTLDIQRMGISAEVIAKWIYERIDVNIRVFRPPNYTASIAIFAFILLVAGIVYLRRNNLDFLKNKTMWSVLCLCFVFAMISGQMWNHIRGPPLLHRSKNGIGYIHGSSQAQFILETYIVILMYGGISLGIILLVEAAGGDKETVVEGLGKRKIMATIGIGLVAVLFSCMLSVFRSKVGGSYPYSFLFS
;
A
#
# COMPACT_ATOMS: atom_id res chain seq x y z
N MET A 1 9.44 -1.15 36.56
CA MET A 1 9.70 -1.49 35.15
C MET A 1 10.77 -2.57 35.21
N VAL A 2 10.45 -3.77 34.71
CA VAL A 2 11.35 -4.92 34.79
C VAL A 2 11.81 -5.18 33.36
N ASP A 3 13.11 -5.12 33.14
CA ASP A 3 13.70 -5.42 31.83
C ASP A 3 13.85 -6.94 31.65
N PHE A 4 13.84 -7.39 30.40
CA PHE A 4 13.98 -8.81 30.09
C PHE A 4 15.35 -9.35 30.55
N ASP A 5 16.39 -8.54 30.36
CA ASP A 5 17.77 -8.89 30.72
C ASP A 5 17.95 -9.07 32.24
N ASP A 6 17.15 -8.37 33.05
CA ASP A 6 17.24 -8.41 34.51
C ASP A 6 16.34 -9.48 35.16
N ALA A 7 15.30 -9.98 34.47
CA ALA A 7 14.32 -10.88 35.07
C ALA A 7 13.68 -11.88 34.10
N MET A 8 14.50 -12.58 33.31
CA MET A 8 14.07 -13.63 32.38
C MET A 8 13.11 -14.68 33.01
N GLU A 9 13.30 -15.02 34.28
CA GLU A 9 12.46 -15.99 35.01
C GLU A 9 10.98 -15.55 35.09
N VAL A 10 10.72 -14.25 35.22
CA VAL A 10 9.35 -13.71 35.30
C VAL A 10 8.65 -13.87 33.95
N PHE A 11 9.34 -13.61 32.85
CA PHE A 11 8.80 -13.77 31.50
C PHE A 11 8.52 -15.24 31.17
N GLN A 12 9.40 -16.16 31.60
CA GLN A 12 9.18 -17.60 31.46
C GLN A 12 8.01 -18.09 32.32
N SER A 13 7.87 -17.59 33.56
CA SER A 13 6.77 -17.96 34.45
C SER A 13 5.40 -17.52 33.94
N LEU A 14 5.36 -16.47 33.12
CA LEU A 14 4.17 -15.90 32.51
C LEU A 14 3.95 -16.39 31.06
N ASP A 15 4.78 -17.31 30.57
CA ASP A 15 4.75 -17.86 29.20
C ASP A 15 4.73 -16.78 28.10
N MET A 16 5.51 -15.71 28.32
CA MET A 16 5.58 -14.58 27.39
C MET A 16 6.70 -14.79 26.37
N ASN A 17 6.31 -15.08 25.12
CA ASN A 17 7.24 -15.29 24.01
C ASN A 17 7.49 -14.03 23.15
N SER A 18 6.71 -12.96 23.35
CA SER A 18 6.85 -11.70 22.63
C SER A 18 6.41 -10.50 23.47
N ALA A 19 7.13 -9.39 23.34
CA ALA A 19 6.70 -8.10 23.87
C ALA A 19 6.22 -7.19 22.72
N PRO A 20 5.24 -6.30 22.96
CA PRO A 20 4.47 -6.11 24.19
C PRO A 20 3.39 -7.19 24.38
N THR A 21 3.03 -7.53 25.63
CA THR A 21 1.88 -8.37 25.98
C THR A 21 1.11 -7.71 27.13
N PHE A 22 -0.22 -7.63 27.04
CA PHE A 22 -1.07 -7.09 28.10
C PHE A 22 -1.81 -8.24 28.80
N ILE A 23 -1.63 -8.36 30.11
CA ILE A 23 -2.26 -9.38 30.95
C ILE A 23 -3.04 -8.68 32.06
N HIS A 24 -4.32 -9.02 32.20
CA HIS A 24 -5.16 -8.58 33.31
C HIS A 24 -5.10 -9.62 34.43
N PHE A 25 -4.70 -9.21 35.62
CA PHE A 25 -4.73 -10.05 36.81
C PHE A 25 -6.01 -9.75 37.60
N PRO A 26 -6.99 -10.68 37.65
CA PRO A 26 -8.23 -10.44 38.39
C PRO A 26 -7.93 -10.34 39.91
N PRO A 27 -8.73 -9.56 40.66
CA PRO A 27 -8.54 -9.39 42.10
C PRO A 27 -8.71 -10.69 42.90
N VAL A 28 -9.41 -11.68 42.33
CA VAL A 28 -9.62 -13.00 42.92
C VAL A 28 -9.41 -14.08 41.85
N GLY A 29 -8.50 -15.02 42.11
CA GLY A 29 -8.24 -16.18 41.25
C GLY A 29 -6.97 -16.04 40.39
N LYS A 30 -6.68 -17.11 39.64
CA LYS A 30 -5.56 -17.13 38.69
C LYS A 30 -5.99 -16.48 37.36
N PRO A 31 -5.08 -15.75 36.68
CA PRO A 31 -5.36 -15.20 35.36
C PRO A 31 -5.71 -16.34 34.38
N LYS A 32 -6.76 -16.15 33.58
CA LYS A 32 -7.16 -17.09 32.53
C LYS A 32 -6.53 -16.70 31.20
N SER A 33 -6.48 -17.63 30.25
CA SER A 33 -6.02 -17.34 28.88
C SER A 33 -6.88 -16.29 28.15
N THR A 34 -8.09 -16.00 28.63
CA THR A 34 -8.95 -14.91 28.13
C THR A 34 -8.61 -13.53 28.68
N ASP A 35 -7.72 -13.47 29.68
CA ASP A 35 -7.26 -12.25 30.33
C ASP A 35 -5.92 -11.77 29.74
N THR A 36 -5.43 -12.43 28.69
CA THR A 36 -4.35 -11.92 27.84
C THR A 36 -4.95 -11.24 26.62
N LEU A 37 -4.48 -10.04 26.31
CA LEU A 37 -4.90 -9.34 25.10
C LEU A 37 -4.17 -9.94 23.89
N ASP A 38 -4.91 -10.53 22.97
CA ASP A 38 -4.38 -10.94 21.67
C ASP A 38 -4.19 -9.72 20.76
N ILE A 39 -3.00 -9.13 20.86
CA ILE A 39 -2.59 -7.95 20.10
C ILE A 39 -2.54 -8.22 18.60
N GLN A 40 -2.20 -9.45 18.18
CA GLN A 40 -2.10 -9.80 16.77
C GLN A 40 -3.48 -9.77 16.11
N ARG A 41 -4.52 -10.21 16.83
CA ARG A 41 -5.89 -10.22 16.34
C ARG A 41 -6.62 -8.90 16.53
N MET A 42 -6.47 -8.24 17.69
CA MET A 42 -7.26 -7.05 18.04
C MET A 42 -6.57 -5.72 17.71
N GLY A 43 -5.24 -5.72 17.50
CA GLY A 43 -4.44 -4.52 17.26
C GLY A 43 -3.97 -3.80 18.53
N ILE A 44 -3.12 -2.78 18.34
CA ILE A 44 -2.44 -2.03 19.44
C ILE A 44 -3.09 -0.66 19.69
N SER A 45 -4.24 -0.36 19.08
CA SER A 45 -4.83 0.96 19.23
C SER A 45 -5.30 1.21 20.66
N ALA A 46 -5.11 2.44 21.16
CA ALA A 46 -5.47 2.81 22.52
C ALA A 46 -6.96 2.59 22.80
N GLU A 47 -7.82 2.72 21.79
CA GLU A 47 -9.26 2.45 21.91
C GLU A 47 -9.57 0.97 22.13
N VAL A 48 -8.81 0.07 21.50
CA VAL A 48 -8.96 -1.38 21.68
C VAL A 48 -8.55 -1.78 23.09
N ILE A 49 -7.44 -1.24 23.57
CA ILE A 49 -6.98 -1.48 24.95
C ILE A 49 -7.97 -0.89 25.96
N ALA A 50 -8.45 0.34 25.75
CA ALA A 50 -9.45 0.96 26.62
C ALA A 50 -10.76 0.16 26.68
N LYS A 51 -11.23 -0.34 25.53
CA LYS A 51 -12.42 -1.20 25.47
C LYS A 51 -12.19 -2.53 26.17
N TRP A 52 -11.03 -3.16 25.98
CA TRP A 52 -10.67 -4.41 26.64
C TRP A 52 -10.59 -4.26 28.17
N ILE A 53 -10.08 -3.12 28.67
CA ILE A 53 -10.09 -2.79 30.11
C ILE A 53 -11.52 -2.59 30.60
N TYR A 54 -12.35 -1.85 29.85
CA TYR A 54 -13.75 -1.63 30.20
C TYR A 54 -14.52 -2.94 30.36
N GLU A 55 -14.34 -3.89 29.44
CA GLU A 55 -14.99 -5.22 29.51
C GLU A 55 -14.54 -6.08 30.71
N ARG A 56 -13.46 -5.71 31.42
CA ARG A 56 -12.90 -6.49 32.53
C ARG A 56 -13.05 -5.82 33.89
N ILE A 57 -12.96 -4.49 33.93
CA ILE A 57 -12.89 -3.71 35.18
C ILE A 57 -14.05 -2.70 35.28
N ASP A 58 -14.89 -2.57 34.24
CA ASP A 58 -15.98 -1.59 34.15
C ASP A 58 -15.49 -0.13 34.31
N VAL A 59 -14.20 0.11 34.05
CA VAL A 59 -13.57 1.43 34.10
C VAL A 59 -13.59 2.03 32.69
N ASN A 60 -14.34 3.13 32.53
CA ASN A 60 -14.40 3.83 31.25
C ASN A 60 -13.20 4.76 31.06
N ILE A 61 -12.25 4.34 30.22
CA ILE A 61 -11.09 5.13 29.83
C ILE A 61 -11.41 5.92 28.56
N ARG A 62 -11.48 7.26 28.70
CA ARG A 62 -11.62 8.17 27.55
C ARG A 62 -10.27 8.39 26.87
N VAL A 63 -10.11 7.84 25.67
CA VAL A 63 -8.91 8.03 24.85
C VAL A 63 -9.01 9.37 24.12
N PHE A 64 -8.14 10.32 24.48
CA PHE A 64 -7.99 11.58 23.76
C PHE A 64 -6.77 11.51 22.84
N ARG A 65 -6.99 11.66 21.54
CA ARG A 65 -5.89 11.87 20.58
C ARG A 65 -5.68 13.38 20.44
N PRO A 66 -4.49 13.93 20.72
CA PRO A 66 -4.25 15.34 20.48
C PRO A 66 -4.51 15.64 19.00
N PRO A 67 -5.21 16.74 18.67
CA PRO A 67 -5.47 17.11 17.29
C PRO A 67 -4.16 17.21 16.52
N ASN A 68 -4.07 16.49 15.40
CA ASN A 68 -2.90 16.53 14.53
C ASN A 68 -2.92 17.82 13.72
N TYR A 69 -2.33 18.88 14.28
CA TYR A 69 -2.20 20.17 13.61
C TYR A 69 -1.23 20.12 12.43
N THR A 70 -0.29 19.17 12.41
CA THR A 70 0.69 19.00 11.32
C THR A 70 0.00 18.78 9.98
N ALA A 71 -1.03 17.92 9.95
CA ALA A 71 -1.81 17.68 8.73
C ALA A 71 -2.55 18.94 8.26
N SER A 72 -3.21 19.66 9.17
CA SER A 72 -3.91 20.90 8.83
C SER A 72 -2.97 22.02 8.38
N ILE A 73 -1.81 22.17 9.03
CA ILE A 73 -0.78 23.15 8.64
C ILE A 73 -0.19 22.80 7.28
N ALA A 74 0.08 21.51 7.03
CA ALA A 74 0.57 21.05 5.73
C ALA A 74 -0.44 21.33 4.61
N ILE A 75 -1.74 21.08 4.84
CA ILE A 75 -2.80 21.39 3.88
C ILE A 75 -2.87 22.91 3.63
N PHE A 76 -2.83 23.72 4.68
CA PHE A 76 -2.85 25.17 4.55
C PHE A 76 -1.63 25.71 3.78
N ALA A 77 -0.43 25.21 4.10
CA ALA A 77 0.79 25.54 3.39
C ALA A 77 0.74 25.11 1.92
N PHE A 78 0.17 23.94 1.62
CA PHE A 78 -0.01 23.47 0.25
C PHE A 78 -0.95 24.38 -0.54
N ILE A 79 -2.09 24.78 0.05
CA ILE A 79 -3.03 25.73 -0.58
C ILE A 79 -2.34 27.07 -0.86
N LEU A 80 -1.59 27.60 0.11
CA LEU A 80 -0.83 28.85 -0.07
C LEU A 80 0.22 28.73 -1.16
N LEU A 81 0.93 27.61 -1.23
CA LEU A 81 1.94 27.34 -2.26
C LEU A 81 1.29 27.29 -3.66
N VAL A 82 0.20 26.56 -3.80
CA VAL A 82 -0.54 26.47 -5.08
C VAL A 82 -1.07 27.84 -5.48
N ALA A 83 -1.70 28.58 -4.56
CA ALA A 83 -2.17 29.94 -4.80
C ALA A 83 -1.02 30.89 -5.19
N GLY A 84 0.15 30.76 -4.54
CA GLY A 84 1.35 31.52 -4.86
C GLY A 84 1.87 31.23 -6.27
N ILE A 85 1.94 29.95 -6.67
CA ILE A 85 2.35 29.57 -8.04
C ILE A 85 1.36 30.13 -9.07
N VAL A 86 0.06 30.02 -8.83
CA VAL A 86 -0.98 30.54 -9.72
C VAL A 86 -0.89 32.07 -9.83
N TYR A 87 -0.65 32.77 -8.72
CA TYR A 87 -0.49 34.22 -8.71
C TYR A 87 0.75 34.67 -9.48
N LEU A 88 1.90 34.04 -9.24
CA LEU A 88 3.17 34.35 -9.94
C LEU A 88 3.12 34.00 -11.43
N ARG A 89 2.44 32.91 -11.80
CA ARG A 89 2.25 32.47 -13.19
C ARG A 89 0.92 32.93 -13.79
N ARG A 90 0.28 33.97 -13.24
CA ARG A 90 -1.03 34.47 -13.71
C ARG A 90 -1.08 34.74 -15.22
N ASN A 91 0.04 35.15 -15.82
CA ASN A 91 0.14 35.45 -17.24
C ASN A 91 0.47 34.22 -18.13
N ASN A 92 0.75 33.06 -17.54
CA ASN A 92 1.08 31.81 -18.24
C ASN A 92 0.40 30.62 -17.56
N LEU A 93 -0.94 30.57 -17.69
CA LEU A 93 -1.79 29.51 -17.15
C LEU A 93 -1.99 28.34 -18.13
N ASP A 94 -1.20 28.28 -19.20
CA ASP A 94 -1.37 27.26 -20.25
C ASP A 94 -1.10 25.84 -19.72
N PHE A 95 -0.24 25.72 -18.72
CA PHE A 95 -0.03 24.47 -17.97
C PHE A 95 -1.31 23.97 -17.28
N LEU A 96 -2.09 24.87 -16.65
CA LEU A 96 -3.35 24.51 -15.98
C LEU A 96 -4.46 24.15 -16.98
N LYS A 97 -4.38 24.63 -18.22
CA LYS A 97 -5.36 24.32 -19.28
C LYS A 97 -5.03 23.02 -20.03
N ASN A 98 -3.83 22.47 -19.87
CA ASN A 98 -3.39 21.27 -20.57
C ASN A 98 -4.13 20.02 -20.05
N LYS A 99 -5.11 19.55 -20.82
CA LYS A 99 -5.90 18.35 -20.47
C LYS A 99 -5.04 17.10 -20.34
N THR A 100 -4.00 16.95 -21.16
CA THR A 100 -3.11 15.78 -21.12
C THR A 100 -2.34 15.70 -19.81
N MET A 101 -1.90 16.85 -19.28
CA MET A 101 -1.22 16.90 -17.98
C MET A 101 -2.16 16.43 -16.85
N TRP A 102 -3.40 16.90 -16.83
CA TRP A 102 -4.41 16.45 -15.85
C TRP A 102 -4.75 14.97 -16.01
N SER A 103 -4.88 14.48 -17.24
CA SER A 103 -5.12 13.06 -17.51
C SER A 103 -4.00 12.17 -16.97
N VAL A 104 -2.73 12.55 -17.21
CA VAL A 104 -1.57 11.82 -16.66
C VAL A 104 -1.56 11.86 -15.13
N LEU A 105 -1.82 13.02 -14.53
CA LEU A 105 -1.87 13.17 -13.07
C LEU A 105 -2.99 12.30 -12.44
N CYS A 106 -4.16 12.27 -13.07
CA CYS A 106 -5.26 11.40 -12.66
C CYS A 106 -4.89 9.91 -12.79
N LEU A 107 -4.24 9.50 -13.89
CA LEU A 107 -3.78 8.11 -14.05
C LEU A 107 -2.75 7.73 -12.99
N CYS A 108 -1.77 8.58 -12.72
CA CYS A 108 -0.79 8.36 -11.66
C CYS A 108 -1.46 8.20 -10.29
N PHE A 109 -2.46 9.02 -9.99
CA PHE A 109 -3.24 8.92 -8.75
C PHE A 109 -4.01 7.59 -8.66
N VAL A 110 -4.69 7.20 -9.73
CA VAL A 110 -5.42 5.91 -9.79
C VAL A 110 -4.45 4.75 -9.56
N PHE A 111 -3.30 4.71 -10.24
CA PHE A 111 -2.31 3.64 -10.06
C PHE A 111 -1.74 3.58 -8.63
N ALA A 112 -1.47 4.74 -8.02
CA ALA A 112 -1.03 4.80 -6.64
C ALA A 112 -2.11 4.25 -5.68
N MET A 113 -3.38 4.56 -5.91
CA MET A 113 -4.47 4.10 -5.04
C MET A 113 -4.76 2.60 -5.20
N ILE A 114 -4.82 2.07 -6.43
CA ILE A 114 -5.17 0.66 -6.67
C ILE A 114 -4.05 -0.32 -6.30
N SER A 115 -2.78 0.13 -6.28
CA SER A 115 -1.63 -0.72 -5.97
C SER A 115 -1.48 -1.07 -4.48
N GLY A 116 -2.21 -0.40 -3.58
CA GLY A 116 -2.17 -0.65 -2.14
C GLY A 116 -1.33 0.34 -1.34
N GLN A 117 -1.06 1.55 -1.85
CA GLN A 117 -0.32 2.59 -1.10
C GLN A 117 -0.98 2.95 0.24
N MET A 118 -2.31 2.90 0.34
CA MET A 118 -3.01 3.12 1.60
C MET A 118 -2.76 1.99 2.62
N TRP A 119 -2.60 0.75 2.16
CA TRP A 119 -2.22 -0.34 3.04
C TRP A 119 -0.82 -0.12 3.62
N ASN A 120 0.14 0.33 2.78
CA ASN A 120 1.48 0.69 3.23
C ASN A 120 1.45 1.83 4.25
N HIS A 121 0.64 2.87 4.02
CA HIS A 121 0.52 4.00 4.93
C HIS A 121 -0.04 3.60 6.31
N ILE A 122 -1.02 2.68 6.35
CA ILE A 122 -1.64 2.23 7.60
C ILE A 122 -0.74 1.28 8.38
N ARG A 123 -0.13 0.30 7.70
CA ARG A 123 0.58 -0.81 8.34
C ARG A 123 2.09 -0.59 8.48
N GLY A 124 2.68 0.28 7.67
CA GLY A 124 4.13 0.57 7.70
C GLY A 124 5.02 -0.67 7.50
N PRO A 125 4.79 -1.50 6.46
CA PRO A 125 5.62 -2.69 6.21
C PRO A 125 7.08 -2.31 5.91
N PRO A 126 8.05 -3.23 6.10
CA PRO A 126 9.43 -2.98 5.68
C PRO A 126 9.53 -2.84 4.15
N LEU A 127 10.58 -2.14 3.69
CA LEU A 127 10.84 -1.92 2.26
C LEU A 127 11.14 -3.23 1.51
N LEU A 128 11.95 -4.09 2.13
CA LEU A 128 12.37 -5.40 1.64
C LEU A 128 12.72 -6.28 2.83
N HIS A 129 12.66 -7.60 2.66
CA HIS A 129 13.09 -8.56 3.67
C HIS A 129 14.29 -9.37 3.17
N ARG A 130 15.33 -9.50 4.00
CA ARG A 130 16.50 -10.33 3.70
C ARG A 130 16.36 -11.65 4.45
N SER A 131 16.22 -12.75 3.72
CA SER A 131 16.23 -14.10 4.26
C SER A 131 17.59 -14.77 4.03
N LYS A 132 17.84 -15.90 4.71
CA LYS A 132 19.06 -16.72 4.50
C LYS A 132 19.22 -17.20 3.05
N ASN A 133 18.12 -17.29 2.30
CA ASN A 133 18.11 -17.70 0.89
C ASN A 133 18.16 -16.52 -0.11
N GLY A 134 18.31 -15.28 0.35
CA GLY A 134 18.43 -14.09 -0.49
C GLY A 134 17.49 -12.94 -0.14
N ILE A 135 17.48 -11.91 -0.98
CA ILE A 135 16.64 -10.70 -0.81
C ILE A 135 15.27 -10.97 -1.43
N GLY A 136 14.21 -10.96 -0.60
CA GLY A 136 12.83 -11.10 -1.03
C GLY A 136 12.20 -9.75 -1.35
N TYR A 137 11.84 -9.54 -2.63
CA TYR A 137 11.18 -8.32 -3.11
C TYR A 137 9.64 -8.39 -3.04
N ILE A 138 9.08 -9.59 -3.00
CA ILE A 138 7.65 -9.87 -2.93
C ILE A 138 7.37 -10.63 -1.63
N HIS A 139 6.30 -10.26 -0.93
CA HIS A 139 5.93 -10.95 0.31
C HIS A 139 5.24 -12.29 -0.01
N GLY A 140 5.65 -13.37 0.66
CA GLY A 140 5.15 -14.74 0.38
C GLY A 140 3.73 -15.03 0.88
N SER A 141 3.17 -14.17 1.74
CA SER A 141 1.76 -14.24 2.17
C SER A 141 0.90 -13.27 1.36
N SER A 142 -0.31 -13.71 1.02
CA SER A 142 -1.35 -12.91 0.34
C SER A 142 -1.93 -11.78 1.19
N GLN A 143 -1.81 -11.85 2.52
CA GLN A 143 -2.35 -10.85 3.45
C GLN A 143 -1.39 -9.68 3.73
N ALA A 144 -0.14 -9.77 3.27
CA ALA A 144 0.89 -8.78 3.50
C ALA A 144 1.61 -8.40 2.21
N GLN A 145 2.25 -7.24 2.20
CA GLN A 145 2.87 -6.65 1.03
C GLN A 145 4.12 -5.88 1.46
N PHE A 146 5.14 -5.82 0.59
CA PHE A 146 6.26 -4.92 0.79
C PHE A 146 6.04 -3.59 0.07
N ILE A 147 6.70 -2.52 0.54
CA ILE A 147 6.61 -1.21 -0.13
C ILE A 147 7.13 -1.33 -1.57
N LEU A 148 8.25 -2.03 -1.78
CA LEU A 148 8.81 -2.22 -3.12
C LEU A 148 7.85 -2.97 -4.04
N GLU A 149 7.17 -3.99 -3.53
CA GLU A 149 6.17 -4.76 -4.27
C GLU A 149 5.08 -3.84 -4.87
N THR A 150 4.68 -2.82 -4.10
CA THR A 150 3.71 -1.81 -4.55
C THR A 150 4.22 -1.01 -5.75
N TYR A 151 5.49 -0.62 -5.76
CA TYR A 151 6.09 0.10 -6.88
C TYR A 151 6.20 -0.77 -8.14
N ILE A 152 6.51 -2.06 -7.97
CA ILE A 152 6.53 -3.02 -9.08
C ILE A 152 5.11 -3.13 -9.68
N VAL A 153 4.08 -3.25 -8.85
CA VAL A 153 2.68 -3.31 -9.31
C VAL A 153 2.25 -2.02 -10.03
N ILE A 154 2.62 -0.84 -9.52
CA ILE A 154 2.35 0.45 -10.20
C ILE A 154 2.97 0.46 -11.60
N LEU A 155 4.23 0.02 -11.74
CA LEU A 155 4.90 -0.03 -13.03
C LEU A 155 4.23 -1.00 -14.00
N MET A 156 3.79 -2.18 -13.51
CA MET A 156 3.06 -3.14 -14.33
C MET A 156 1.71 -2.58 -14.81
N TYR A 157 0.92 -1.96 -13.93
CA TYR A 157 -0.35 -1.34 -14.31
C TYR A 157 -0.16 -0.20 -15.30
N GLY A 158 0.80 0.70 -15.04
CA GLY A 158 1.13 1.80 -15.93
C GLY A 158 1.57 1.31 -17.31
N GLY A 159 2.41 0.26 -17.36
CA GLY A 159 2.80 -0.37 -18.60
C GLY A 159 1.62 -0.97 -19.36
N ILE A 160 0.78 -1.80 -18.72
CA ILE A 160 -0.40 -2.40 -19.37
C ILE A 160 -1.34 -1.32 -19.91
N SER A 161 -1.62 -0.28 -19.13
CA SER A 161 -2.44 0.85 -19.58
C SER A 161 -1.81 1.59 -20.77
N LEU A 162 -0.49 1.83 -20.76
CA LEU A 162 0.21 2.42 -21.90
C LEU A 162 0.12 1.53 -23.15
N GLY A 163 0.24 0.22 -23.00
CA GLY A 163 0.06 -0.73 -24.11
C GLY A 163 -1.35 -0.66 -24.71
N ILE A 164 -2.38 -0.51 -23.88
CA ILE A 164 -3.76 -0.31 -24.35
C ILE A 164 -3.91 1.05 -25.05
N ILE A 165 -3.35 2.13 -24.51
CA ILE A 165 -3.39 3.46 -25.14
C ILE A 165 -2.74 3.42 -26.52
N LEU A 166 -1.58 2.79 -26.67
CA LEU A 166 -0.91 2.62 -27.98
C LEU A 166 -1.77 1.85 -28.98
N LEU A 167 -2.55 0.86 -28.52
CA LEU A 167 -3.45 0.10 -29.38
C LEU A 167 -4.64 0.93 -29.86
N VAL A 168 -5.24 1.71 -28.97
CA VAL A 168 -6.35 2.62 -29.30
C VAL A 168 -5.88 3.71 -30.27
N GLU A 169 -4.68 4.26 -30.04
CA GLU A 169 -4.08 5.26 -30.92
C GLU A 169 -3.74 4.66 -32.30
N ALA A 170 -3.17 3.46 -32.35
CA ALA A 170 -2.91 2.76 -33.61
C ALA A 170 -4.20 2.46 -34.41
N ALA A 171 -5.30 2.11 -33.71
CA ALA A 171 -6.61 1.88 -34.31
C ALA A 171 -7.25 3.16 -34.90
N GLY A 172 -6.73 4.35 -34.57
CA GLY A 172 -7.22 5.64 -35.06
C GLY A 172 -8.29 6.25 -34.17
N GLY A 173 -8.17 6.06 -32.85
CA GLY A 173 -9.10 6.63 -31.85
C GLY A 173 -9.22 8.16 -31.89
N ASP A 174 -8.17 8.86 -32.34
CA ASP A 174 -8.18 10.32 -32.55
C ASP A 174 -7.92 10.66 -34.02
N LYS A 175 -8.78 11.49 -34.62
CA LYS A 175 -8.64 11.98 -36.01
C LYS A 175 -7.51 13.00 -36.17
N GLU A 176 -7.04 13.58 -35.07
CA GLU A 176 -6.05 14.68 -35.03
C GLU A 176 -4.61 14.17 -34.84
N THR A 177 -4.42 13.03 -34.18
CA THR A 177 -3.13 12.34 -33.96
C THR A 177 -3.03 11.04 -34.75
N VAL A 178 -3.74 10.93 -35.88
CA VAL A 178 -3.54 9.79 -36.79
C VAL A 178 -2.09 9.81 -37.23
N VAL A 179 -1.30 8.86 -36.74
CA VAL A 179 0.08 8.72 -37.15
C VAL A 179 0.09 8.43 -38.65
N GLU A 180 0.51 9.43 -39.42
CA GLU A 180 0.58 9.34 -40.88
C GLU A 180 1.60 8.24 -41.27
N GLY A 181 1.07 7.16 -41.85
CA GLY A 181 1.85 6.02 -42.33
C GLY A 181 1.37 4.68 -41.79
N LEU A 182 0.94 3.81 -42.71
CA LEU A 182 0.54 2.42 -42.45
C LEU A 182 1.63 1.64 -41.67
N GLY A 183 2.92 1.94 -41.91
CA GLY A 183 4.04 1.29 -41.22
C GLY A 183 4.12 1.65 -39.74
N LYS A 184 4.00 2.93 -39.38
CA LYS A 184 4.08 3.39 -37.99
C LYS A 184 2.88 2.88 -37.16
N ARG A 185 1.68 2.85 -37.75
CA ARG A 185 0.49 2.28 -37.10
C ARG A 185 0.64 0.80 -36.81
N LYS A 186 1.17 0.02 -37.77
CA LYS A 186 1.48 -1.40 -37.56
C LYS A 186 2.51 -1.60 -36.45
N ILE A 187 3.58 -0.81 -36.43
CA ILE A 187 4.61 -0.89 -35.38
C ILE A 187 4.02 -0.61 -34.00
N MET A 188 3.25 0.47 -33.84
CA MET A 188 2.60 0.81 -32.57
C MET A 188 1.62 -0.28 -32.11
N ALA A 189 0.83 -0.84 -33.02
CA ALA A 189 -0.07 -1.95 -32.71
C ALA A 189 0.70 -3.21 -32.27
N THR A 190 1.76 -3.57 -32.97
CA THR A 190 2.59 -4.73 -32.61
C THR A 190 3.25 -4.53 -31.25
N ILE A 191 3.82 -3.34 -30.98
CA ILE A 191 4.40 -3.01 -29.69
C ILE A 191 3.34 -3.02 -28.59
N GLY A 192 2.16 -2.43 -28.83
CA GLY A 192 1.06 -2.41 -27.88
C GLY A 192 0.57 -3.81 -27.50
N ILE A 193 0.36 -4.70 -28.48
CA ILE A 193 -0.01 -6.10 -28.23
C ILE A 193 1.09 -6.80 -27.43
N GLY A 194 2.35 -6.67 -27.85
CA GLY A 194 3.48 -7.31 -27.17
C GLY A 194 3.62 -6.85 -25.73
N LEU A 195 3.50 -5.54 -25.48
CA LEU A 195 3.62 -4.92 -24.18
C LEU A 195 2.50 -5.39 -23.24
N VAL A 196 1.23 -5.38 -23.71
CA VAL A 196 0.10 -5.89 -22.93
C VAL A 196 0.28 -7.37 -22.62
N ALA A 197 0.59 -8.21 -23.62
CA ALA A 197 0.72 -9.65 -23.43
C ALA A 197 1.84 -10.03 -22.46
N VAL A 198 3.01 -9.39 -22.58
CA VAL A 198 4.18 -9.65 -21.72
C VAL A 198 3.93 -9.16 -20.30
N LEU A 199 3.49 -7.91 -20.11
CA LEU A 199 3.30 -7.37 -18.76
C LEU A 199 2.12 -7.99 -18.04
N PHE A 200 1.03 -8.31 -18.75
CA PHE A 200 -0.09 -9.06 -18.17
C PHE A 200 0.34 -10.47 -17.74
N SER A 201 1.17 -11.14 -18.54
CA SER A 201 1.76 -12.43 -18.16
C SER A 201 2.64 -12.32 -16.92
N CYS A 202 3.48 -11.29 -16.85
CA CYS A 202 4.34 -11.02 -15.70
C CYS A 202 3.51 -10.76 -14.43
N MET A 203 2.46 -9.94 -14.54
CA MET A 203 1.55 -9.67 -13.42
C MET A 203 0.88 -10.93 -12.90
N LEU A 204 0.45 -11.81 -13.80
CA LEU A 204 -0.21 -13.07 -13.45
C LEU A 204 0.76 -14.10 -12.84
N SER A 205 2.01 -14.14 -13.29
CA SER A 205 3.09 -14.94 -12.67
C SER A 205 3.43 -14.45 -11.26
N VAL A 206 3.56 -13.14 -11.04
CA VAL A 206 3.76 -12.55 -9.70
C VAL A 206 2.58 -12.86 -8.77
N PHE A 207 1.36 -12.71 -9.27
CA PHE A 207 0.16 -13.07 -8.50
C PHE A 207 0.17 -14.54 -8.10
N ARG A 208 0.45 -15.46 -9.04
CA ARG A 208 0.51 -16.89 -8.77
C ARG A 208 1.59 -17.26 -7.75
N SER A 209 2.77 -16.64 -7.86
CA SER A 209 3.85 -16.80 -6.87
C SER A 209 3.38 -16.41 -5.47
N LYS A 210 2.59 -15.33 -5.35
CA LYS A 210 2.06 -14.84 -4.07
C LYS A 210 0.96 -15.70 -3.46
N VAL A 211 0.10 -16.35 -4.26
CA VAL A 211 -0.95 -17.25 -3.76
C VAL A 211 -0.44 -18.71 -3.57
N GLY A 212 0.87 -18.95 -3.69
CA GLY A 212 1.48 -20.23 -3.33
C GLY A 212 1.02 -21.41 -4.20
N GLY A 213 0.94 -21.22 -5.53
CA GLY A 213 0.68 -22.31 -6.49
C GLY A 213 -0.78 -22.81 -6.56
N SER A 214 -1.66 -22.33 -5.68
CA SER A 214 -3.09 -22.66 -5.70
C SER A 214 -3.85 -22.03 -6.88
N TYR A 215 -3.26 -21.05 -7.57
CA TYR A 215 -3.80 -20.47 -8.80
C TYR A 215 -3.33 -21.29 -10.03
N PRO A 216 -4.25 -21.94 -10.77
CA PRO A 216 -3.89 -22.93 -11.79
C PRO A 216 -3.60 -22.34 -13.17
N TYR A 217 -3.93 -21.07 -13.41
CA TYR A 217 -3.82 -20.46 -14.74
C TYR A 217 -2.50 -19.70 -14.91
N SER A 218 -1.94 -19.78 -16.11
CA SER A 218 -0.77 -19.02 -16.58
C SER A 218 -1.02 -18.58 -18.03
N PHE A 219 -0.52 -17.40 -18.42
CA PHE A 219 -0.66 -16.92 -19.79
C PHE A 219 0.57 -17.27 -20.65
N LEU A 220 1.64 -16.46 -20.62
CA LEU A 220 2.91 -16.77 -21.32
C LEU A 220 4.02 -17.28 -20.41
N PHE A 221 4.06 -16.83 -19.16
CA PHE A 221 5.09 -17.18 -18.20
C PHE A 221 4.47 -17.95 -17.04
N SER A 222 5.22 -18.93 -16.51
CA SER A 222 4.82 -19.75 -15.36
C SER A 222 5.10 -19.06 -14.04
#